data_AF-A0A660PF14-F1
#
_entry.id   AF-A0A660PF14-F1
#
_cell.length_a   1.000
_cell.length_b   1.000
_cell.length_c   1.000
_cell.angle_alpha   90.00
_cell.angle_beta   90.00
_cell.angle_gamma   90.00
#
_symmetry.space_group_name_H-M   'P 1'
#
loop_
_entity.id
_entity.type
_entity.pdbx_description
1 polymer ?
#
loop_
_entity_poly.entity_id
_entity_poly.type
_entity_poly.pdbx_seq_one_letter_code
_entity_poly.pdbx_strand_id
1 'polypeptide(L)' 'MRDSWIVEVDKITRNRYEAVLIAAQRARRINSHRLAQLERMVEEEVNIDARKVTSIALQELSEGIVKFKRTNEE' A
#
# COMPACT_ATOMS: atom_id res chain seq x y z
N MET A 1 -3.95 19.12 -9.82
CA MET A 1 -3.31 17.78 -9.79
C MET A 1 -3.51 17.00 -8.47
N ARG A 2 -4.28 17.50 -7.48
CA ARG A 2 -4.56 16.76 -6.23
C ARG A 2 -5.75 15.79 -6.34
N ASP A 3 -6.59 15.94 -7.37
CA ASP A 3 -7.83 15.17 -7.51
C ASP A 3 -7.70 13.94 -8.43
N SER A 4 -6.54 13.71 -9.05
CA SER A 4 -6.41 12.60 -10.01
C SER A 4 -6.38 11.23 -9.32
N TRP A 5 -5.74 11.12 -8.16
CA TRP A 5 -5.57 9.83 -7.49
C TRP A 5 -6.84 9.37 -6.76
N ILE A 6 -7.67 10.30 -6.27
CA ILE A 6 -8.93 9.96 -5.59
C ILE A 6 -9.90 9.31 -6.57
N VAL A 7 -9.92 9.78 -7.82
CA VAL A 7 -10.77 9.23 -8.89
C VAL A 7 -10.37 7.78 -9.21
N GLU A 8 -9.09 7.46 -9.26
CA GLU A 8 -8.64 6.08 -9.51
C GLU A 8 -8.93 5.16 -8.33
N VAL A 9 -8.74 5.64 -7.10
CA VAL A 9 -9.09 4.87 -5.89
C VAL A 9 -10.59 4.58 -5.82
N ASP A 10 -11.44 5.53 -6.18
CA ASP A 10 -12.90 5.37 -6.21
C ASP A 10 -13.35 4.37 -7.31
N LYS A 11 -12.56 4.12 -8.36
CA LYS A 11 -12.83 3.07 -9.36
C LYS A 11 -12.49 1.65 -8.87
N ILE A 12 -11.53 1.54 -7.95
CA ILE A 12 -10.98 0.25 -7.48
C ILE A 12 -11.74 -0.24 -6.24
N THR A 13 -12.20 0.69 -5.42
CA THR A 13 -12.78 0.42 -4.10
C THR A 13 -14.27 0.73 -4.07
N ARG A 14 -15.04 0.00 -3.25
CA ARG A 14 -16.49 0.18 -3.07
C ARG A 14 -16.81 1.54 -2.45
N ASN A 15 -15.92 2.04 -1.58
CA ASN A 15 -16.03 3.33 -0.93
C ASN A 15 -14.69 3.73 -0.31
N ARG A 16 -14.59 4.98 0.14
CA ARG A 16 -13.38 5.54 0.75
C ARG A 16 -12.95 4.83 2.03
N TYR A 17 -13.87 4.24 2.80
CA TYR A 17 -13.50 3.48 3.99
C TYR A 17 -12.82 2.16 3.61
N GLU A 18 -13.29 1.47 2.56
CA GLU A 18 -12.63 0.29 2.00
C GLU A 18 -11.21 0.65 1.53
N ALA A 19 -11.04 1.78 0.83
CA ALA A 19 -9.74 2.29 0.42
C ALA A 19 -8.78 2.49 1.61
N VAL A 20 -9.26 3.08 2.71
CA VAL A 20 -8.46 3.26 3.93
C VAL A 20 -8.02 1.92 4.50
N LEU A 21 -8.91 0.92 4.56
CA LEU A 21 -8.58 -0.40 5.11
C LEU A 21 -7.53 -1.13 4.24
N ILE A 22 -7.70 -1.10 2.92
CA ILE A 22 -6.77 -1.73 1.97
C ILE A 22 -5.41 -1.04 2.03
N ALA A 23 -5.37 0.29 1.96
CA ALA A 23 -4.13 1.05 2.03
C ALA A 23 -3.39 0.84 3.36
N ALA A 24 -4.11 0.81 4.49
CA ALA A 24 -3.52 0.54 5.80
C ALA A 24 -2.94 -0.87 5.89
N GLN A 25 -3.64 -1.88 5.36
CA GLN A 25 -3.13 -3.25 5.32
C GLN A 25 -1.87 -3.35 4.45
N ARG A 26 -1.86 -2.70 3.28
CA ARG A 26 -0.70 -2.67 2.39
C ARG A 26 0.49 -1.95 3.04
N ALA A 27 0.26 -0.79 3.65
CA ALA A 27 1.29 -0.05 4.36
C ALA A 27 1.95 -0.88 5.47
N ARG A 28 1.16 -1.66 6.24
CA ARG A 28 1.70 -2.60 7.24
C ARG A 28 2.60 -3.66 6.62
N ARG A 29 2.21 -4.25 5.48
CA ARG A 29 3.03 -5.24 4.75
C ARG A 29 4.35 -4.64 4.26
N ILE A 30 4.31 -3.44 3.68
CA ILE A 30 5.52 -2.73 3.24
C ILE A 30 6.45 -2.49 4.44
N ASN A 31 5.90 -2.02 5.56
CA ASN A 31 6.69 -1.76 6.76
C ASN A 31 7.31 -3.03 7.34
N SER A 32 6.56 -4.13 7.42
CA SER A 32 7.09 -5.43 7.87
C SER A 32 8.21 -5.93 6.94
N HIS A 33 8.08 -5.75 5.62
CA HIS A 33 9.14 -6.12 4.69
C HIS A 33 10.41 -5.28 4.90
N ARG A 34 10.27 -3.97 5.09
CA ARG A 34 11.40 -3.07 5.39
C ARG A 34 12.11 -3.47 6.68
N LEU A 35 11.36 -3.72 7.75
CA LEU A 35 11.93 -4.18 9.02
C LEU A 35 12.69 -5.49 8.85
N ALA A 36 12.13 -6.47 8.14
CA ALA A 36 12.81 -7.73 7.85
C ALA A 36 14.05 -7.57 6.96
N GLN A 37 14.09 -6.56 6.08
CA GLN A 37 15.31 -6.22 5.32
C GLN A 37 16.37 -5.58 6.22
N LEU A 38 15.97 -4.65 7.10
CA LEU A 38 16.86 -3.99 8.07
C LEU A 38 17.45 -4.99 9.07
N GLU A 39 16.66 -5.95 9.56
CA GLU A 39 17.11 -7.03 10.45
C GLU A 39 18.13 -7.96 9.78
N ARG A 40 18.07 -8.10 8.45
CA ARG A 40 19.01 -8.91 7.65
C ARG A 40 20.24 -8.13 7.18
N MET A 41 20.47 -6.90 7.67
CA MET A 41 21.63 -6.06 7.32
C MET A 41 22.97 -6.60 7.85
N VAL A 42 23.31 -7.84 7.47
CA VAL A 42 24.64 -8.40 7.71
C VAL A 42 25.53 -8.26 6.47
N GLU A 43 25.02 -8.19 5.22
CA GLU A 43 25.92 -8.22 4.04
C GLU A 43 25.54 -7.38 2.79
N GLU A 44 24.32 -6.83 2.61
CA GLU A 44 23.93 -6.12 1.37
C GLU A 44 23.33 -4.72 1.57
N GLU A 45 23.55 -3.84 0.58
CA GLU A 45 22.99 -2.48 0.53
C GLU A 45 21.47 -2.55 0.30
N VAL A 46 20.68 -2.30 1.35
CA VAL A 46 19.22 -2.35 1.26
C VAL A 46 18.70 -1.09 0.57
N ASN A 47 18.20 -1.23 -0.66
CA ASN A 47 17.49 -0.16 -1.35
C ASN A 47 16.06 -0.03 -0.81
N ILE A 48 15.87 0.80 0.22
CA ILE A 48 14.56 1.13 0.79
C ILE A 48 14.09 2.46 0.24
N ASP A 49 12.89 2.47 -0.36
CA ASP A 49 12.21 3.71 -0.72
C ASP A 49 11.96 4.59 0.53
N ALA A 50 12.55 5.79 0.57
CA ALA A 50 12.47 6.68 1.73
C ALA A 50 11.06 7.28 1.97
N ARG A 51 10.12 7.15 1.03
CA ARG A 51 8.76 7.67 1.19
C ARG A 51 8.02 6.96 2.33
N LYS A 52 7.04 7.67 2.90
CA LYS A 52 6.15 7.11 3.92
C LYS A 52 5.43 5.89 3.36
N VAL A 53 5.36 4.80 4.13
CA VAL A 53 4.71 3.55 3.71
C VAL A 53 3.24 3.75 3.31
N THR A 54 2.56 4.72 3.91
CA THR A 54 1.18 5.09 3.56
C THR A 54 1.08 5.77 2.21
N SER A 55 2.05 6.63 1.85
CA SER A 55 2.10 7.28 0.53
C SER A 55 2.32 6.25 -0.57
N ILE A 56 3.21 5.28 -0.35
CA ILE A 56 3.46 4.20 -1.30
C ILE A 56 2.21 3.32 -1.43
N ALA A 57 1.60 2.93 -0.31
CA ALA A 57 0.39 2.12 -0.34
C ALA A 57 -0.79 2.80 -1.07
N LEU A 58 -0.96 4.12 -0.90
CA LEU A 58 -1.98 4.89 -1.62
C LEU A 58 -1.68 4.98 -3.12
N GLN A 59 -0.41 5.17 -3.49
CA GLN A 59 0.00 5.17 -4.90
C GLN A 59 -0.26 3.80 -5.54
N GLU A 60 0.24 2.72 -4.95
CA GLU A 60 0.03 1.36 -5.45
C GLU A 60 -1.46 1.01 -5.53
N LEU A 61 -2.27 1.50 -4.58
CA LEU A 61 -3.71 1.34 -4.63
C LEU A 61 -4.30 2.08 -5.83
N SER A 62 -3.93 3.35 -6.05
CA SER A 62 -4.41 4.13 -7.20
C SER A 62 -3.97 3.56 -8.55
N GLU A 63 -2.84 2.85 -8.59
CA GLU A 63 -2.31 2.19 -9.78
C GLU A 63 -2.90 0.78 -9.99
N GLY A 64 -3.75 0.29 -9.09
CA GLY A 64 -4.36 -1.05 -9.18
C GLY A 64 -3.39 -2.20 -8.89
N ILE A 65 -2.23 -1.93 -8.31
CA ILE A 65 -1.19 -2.92 -8.00
C ILE A 65 -1.57 -3.76 -6.77
N VAL A 66 -2.33 -3.17 -5.83
CA VAL A 66 -2.66 -3.83 -4.56
C VAL A 66 -3.72 -4.92 -4.76
N LYS A 67 -3.32 -6.18 -4.52
CA LYS A 67 -4.25 -7.32 -4.46
C LYS A 67 -4.88 -7.45 -3.08
N PHE A 68 -6.21 -7.47 -3.03
CA PHE A 68 -7.01 -7.66 -1.82
C PHE A 68 -8.20 -8.60 -2.07
N LYS A 69 -8.68 -9.27 -1.03
CA LYS A 69 -9.87 -10.13 -1.07
C LYS A 69 -10.99 -9.48 -0.26
N ARG A 70 -12.22 -9.54 -0.77
CA ARG A 70 -13.42 -9.19 -0.01
C ARG A 70 -13.93 -10.43 0.70
N THR A 71 -14.15 -10.33 2.00
CA THR A 71 -14.58 -11.47 2.84
C THR A 71 -16.09 -11.71 2.80
N ASN A 72 -16.88 -10.76 2.28
CA ASN A 72 -18.35 -10.81 2.28
C ASN A 72 -18.92 -11.05 0.88
N GLU A 73 -18.45 -12.10 0.19
CA GLU A 73 -19.15 -12.65 -0.97
C GLU A 73 -19.67 -14.03 -0.57
N GLU A 74 -20.76 -14.01 0.20
CA GLU A 74 -21.79 -15.06 0.28
C GLU A 74 -23.08 -14.48 -0.30
#